data_AF-A0A3Q7QFY0-F1
#
_entry.id   AF-A0A3Q7QFY0-F1
#
_cell.length_a   1.000
_cell.length_b   1.000
_cell.length_c   1.000
_cell.angle_alpha   90.00
_cell.angle_beta   90.00
_cell.angle_gamma   90.00
#
_symmetry.space_group_name_H-M   'P 1'
#
loop_
_entity.id
_entity.type
_entity.pdbx_description
1 polymer ?
#
loop_
_entity_poly.entity_id
_entity_poly.type
_entity_poly.pdbx_seq_one_letter_code
_entity_poly.pdbx_strand_id
1 'polypeptide(L)'
;MRTVSVREMGGCRGLGRIWGGWRRGPGVHAAPEAAGFGTEAGHQLRRRGSSKRSGPLGDQAFPGLLQLENLSREGLVDVLRAAVVDRKGPLVTLNKPPGLPVTGKPGELTLFSVLPELSQSLGLRDRELQVVQASGKETSGLVLLSSCPQTASRLQKFFIHSRRAQRPTATYCAVTDGVPASPEGHIQVALKLEHTDGVDLVIPVKSPSRKDFQEGVKRTLSHFHVVARGAGCALVQLQPLTGSG
;
A
#
# COMPACT_ATOMS: atom_id res chain seq x y z
N MET A 1 -45.20 15.74 -48.87
CA MET A 1 -44.82 17.14 -48.61
C MET A 1 -44.46 17.25 -47.13
N ARG A 2 -43.21 17.64 -46.84
CA ARG A 2 -42.58 17.91 -45.53
C ARG A 2 -42.21 16.72 -44.62
N THR A 3 -40.94 16.33 -44.77
CA THR A 3 -39.94 16.10 -43.72
C THR A 3 -40.08 17.02 -42.49
N VAL A 4 -39.80 16.51 -41.28
CA VAL A 4 -38.55 16.73 -40.50
C VAL A 4 -38.46 15.67 -39.38
N SER A 5 -37.28 15.10 -39.26
CA SER A 5 -36.79 14.20 -38.20
C SER A 5 -35.77 14.97 -37.34
N VAL A 6 -35.37 14.37 -36.21
CA VAL A 6 -34.00 14.38 -35.63
C VAL A 6 -33.80 15.00 -34.23
N ARG A 7 -33.37 14.09 -33.33
CA ARG A 7 -32.37 14.11 -32.22
C ARG A 7 -32.59 14.87 -30.90
N GLU A 8 -32.56 14.06 -29.84
CA GLU A 8 -31.47 13.99 -28.84
C GLU A 8 -30.49 15.17 -28.74
N MET A 9 -30.57 15.88 -27.62
CA MET A 9 -29.41 16.39 -26.87
C MET A 9 -29.65 15.99 -25.41
N GLY A 10 -28.78 15.26 -24.72
CA GLY A 10 -27.34 15.45 -24.66
C GLY A 10 -27.02 16.18 -23.35
N GLY A 11 -27.14 15.47 -22.23
CA GLY A 11 -26.87 15.99 -20.88
C GLY A 11 -25.79 15.21 -20.16
N CYS A 12 -24.62 15.09 -20.78
CA CYS A 12 -23.42 14.55 -20.14
C CYS A 12 -23.02 15.42 -18.93
N ARG A 13 -23.24 14.93 -17.71
CA ARG A 13 -22.51 15.46 -16.55
C ARG A 13 -21.10 14.92 -16.60
N GLY A 14 -20.19 15.76 -17.10
CA GLY A 14 -18.77 15.47 -17.16
C GLY A 14 -18.20 15.18 -15.78
N LEU A 15 -17.72 13.95 -15.59
CA LEU A 15 -16.75 13.62 -14.55
C LEU A 15 -15.48 14.44 -14.83
N GLY A 16 -15.28 15.49 -14.05
CA GLY A 16 -14.05 16.26 -14.04
C GLY A 16 -12.87 15.35 -13.70
N ARG A 17 -12.08 15.01 -14.70
CA ARG A 17 -10.75 14.41 -14.52
C ARG A 17 -9.83 15.51 -13.99
N ILE A 18 -9.56 15.49 -12.70
CA ILE A 18 -8.52 16.35 -12.11
C ILE A 18 -7.18 15.67 -12.41
N TRP A 19 -6.56 16.09 -13.52
CA TRP A 19 -5.14 15.85 -13.78
C TRP A 19 -4.33 16.97 -13.12
N GLY A 20 -3.92 16.75 -11.88
CA GLY A 20 -2.93 17.59 -11.21
C GLY A 20 -1.52 17.21 -11.65
N GLY A 21 -1.12 17.65 -12.84
CA GLY A 21 0.28 17.61 -13.27
C GLY A 21 1.10 18.62 -12.48
N TRP A 22 2.09 18.15 -11.71
CA TRP A 22 3.06 19.02 -11.02
C TRP A 22 3.90 19.78 -12.06
N ARG A 23 3.62 21.06 -12.29
CA ARG A 23 4.55 21.96 -13.00
C ARG A 23 5.51 22.58 -11.98
N ARG A 24 6.82 22.40 -12.21
CA ARG A 24 7.88 23.15 -11.51
C ARG A 24 7.87 24.59 -12.00
N GLY A 25 7.66 25.54 -11.10
CA GLY A 25 8.08 26.94 -11.27
C GLY A 25 9.44 27.16 -10.60
N PRO A 26 10.31 28.03 -11.13
CA PRO A 26 11.57 28.39 -10.49
C PRO A 26 11.32 29.50 -9.45
N GLY A 27 11.79 29.31 -8.22
CA GLY A 27 11.61 30.31 -7.16
C GLY A 27 12.45 30.01 -5.92
N VAL A 28 13.63 30.63 -5.89
CA VAL A 28 14.41 31.14 -4.75
C VAL A 28 14.45 30.34 -3.44
N HIS A 29 15.68 29.94 -3.08
CA HIS A 29 16.07 29.29 -1.83
C HIS A 29 15.62 30.07 -0.58
N ALA A 30 14.88 29.39 0.29
CA ALA A 30 14.86 29.66 1.73
C ALA A 30 15.11 28.33 2.45
N ALA A 31 16.12 28.29 3.33
CA ALA A 31 16.45 27.11 4.12
C ALA A 31 15.31 26.80 5.09
N PRO A 32 14.82 25.55 5.21
CA PRO A 32 13.91 25.19 6.27
C PRO A 32 14.72 24.85 7.54
N GLU A 33 14.44 25.59 8.59
CA GLU A 33 14.78 25.24 9.97
C GLU A 33 14.29 23.82 10.27
N ALA A 34 15.15 23.01 10.88
CA ALA A 34 14.84 21.65 11.26
C ALA A 34 13.75 21.64 12.33
N ALA A 35 12.49 21.40 11.92
CA ALA A 35 11.43 21.04 12.85
C ALA A 35 11.77 19.68 13.46
N GLY A 36 12.40 19.71 14.64
CA GLY A 36 12.73 18.53 15.41
C GLY A 36 11.46 17.75 15.76
N PHE A 37 11.38 16.50 15.30
CA PHE A 37 10.45 15.53 15.85
C PHE A 37 10.90 15.19 17.27
N GLY A 38 10.35 15.91 18.25
CA GLY A 38 10.47 15.56 19.67
C GLY A 38 9.92 14.16 19.88
N THR A 39 10.78 13.22 20.25
CA THR A 39 10.40 11.89 20.69
C THR A 39 10.46 11.86 22.21
N GLU A 40 9.47 12.46 22.86
CA GLU A 40 9.16 12.17 24.26
C GLU A 40 8.24 10.94 24.29
N ALA A 41 8.87 9.77 24.16
CA ALA A 41 8.23 8.53 24.54
C ALA A 41 8.22 8.44 26.07
N GLY A 42 7.07 8.75 26.67
CA GLY A 42 6.53 7.99 27.79
C GLY A 42 7.21 8.10 29.15
N HIS A 43 7.16 9.27 29.81
CA HIS A 43 7.07 9.34 31.27
C HIS A 43 6.36 10.63 31.70
N GLN A 44 5.02 10.65 31.59
CA GLN A 44 4.11 11.32 32.56
C GLN A 44 2.68 11.34 32.00
N LEU A 45 1.94 10.28 32.28
CA LEU A 45 0.51 10.19 32.01
C LEU A 45 -0.25 10.96 33.12
N ARG A 46 -0.25 12.30 33.06
CA ARG A 46 -1.16 13.08 33.90
C ARG A 46 -2.57 13.00 33.32
N ARG A 47 -3.38 12.13 33.92
CA ARG A 47 -4.84 12.06 33.74
C ARG A 47 -5.46 13.44 33.95
N ARG A 48 -6.05 14.00 32.89
CA ARG A 48 -7.16 14.95 33.02
C ARG A 48 -8.06 14.88 31.79
N GLY A 49 -9.34 14.57 32.02
CA GLY A 49 -10.39 14.50 31.01
C GLY A 49 -11.06 13.13 30.94
N SER A 50 -12.19 12.97 31.61
CA SER A 50 -13.02 11.78 31.55
C SER A 50 -13.78 11.73 30.22
N SER A 51 -13.33 10.92 29.27
CA SER A 51 -14.22 10.29 28.31
C SER A 51 -14.41 8.83 28.74
N LYS A 52 -15.65 8.36 28.70
CA LYS A 52 -16.06 7.02 29.11
C LYS A 52 -15.17 5.98 28.41
N ARG A 53 -14.31 5.29 29.17
CA ARG A 53 -13.53 4.16 28.67
C ARG A 53 -14.51 3.03 28.35
N SER A 54 -14.73 2.76 27.07
CA SER A 54 -15.12 1.42 26.62
C SER A 54 -14.05 0.43 27.13
N GLY A 55 -14.49 -0.72 27.65
CA GLY A 55 -13.64 -1.74 28.25
C GLY A 55 -12.55 -2.27 27.30
N PRO A 56 -11.66 -3.16 27.79
CA PRO A 56 -10.61 -3.73 26.95
C PRO A 56 -11.27 -4.38 25.72
N LEU A 57 -10.89 -3.90 24.53
CA LEU A 57 -11.17 -4.59 23.28
C LEU A 57 -10.55 -5.98 23.42
N GLY A 58 -11.37 -7.02 23.57
CA GLY A 58 -10.88 -8.39 23.67
C GLY A 58 -10.10 -8.79 22.42
N ASP A 59 -9.49 -9.98 22.45
CA ASP A 59 -8.71 -10.62 21.36
C ASP A 59 -9.53 -10.94 20.08
N GLN A 60 -10.50 -10.09 19.72
CA GLN A 60 -11.19 -10.20 18.45
C GLN A 60 -10.23 -9.82 17.34
N ALA A 61 -9.92 -10.80 16.49
CA ALA A 61 -9.18 -10.59 15.26
C ALA A 61 -9.85 -9.46 14.44
N PHE A 62 -9.02 -8.63 13.80
CA PHE A 62 -9.52 -7.51 13.01
C PHE A 62 -10.50 -8.02 11.93
N PRO A 63 -11.74 -7.48 11.86
CA PRO A 63 -12.71 -7.89 10.86
C PRO A 63 -12.13 -7.79 9.44
N GLY A 64 -12.09 -8.92 8.73
CA GLY A 64 -11.55 -9.00 7.36
C GLY A 64 -10.09 -9.47 7.24
N LEU A 65 -9.41 -9.79 8.36
CA LEU A 65 -8.12 -10.49 8.33
C LEU A 65 -8.32 -11.94 7.88
N LEU A 66 -7.57 -12.39 6.87
CA LEU A 66 -7.63 -13.79 6.45
C LEU A 66 -6.97 -14.70 7.48
N GLN A 67 -7.76 -15.62 8.02
CA GLN A 67 -7.28 -16.71 8.87
C GLN A 67 -6.82 -17.88 7.99
N LEU A 68 -5.52 -17.92 7.70
CA LEU A 68 -4.92 -18.97 6.86
C LEU A 68 -4.90 -20.36 7.52
N GLU A 69 -4.90 -20.42 8.86
CA GLU A 69 -4.83 -21.67 9.64
C GLU A 69 -5.98 -22.64 9.36
N ASN A 70 -7.14 -22.11 8.96
CA ASN A 70 -8.34 -22.90 8.67
C ASN A 70 -8.70 -22.91 7.17
N LEU A 71 -7.87 -22.32 6.31
CA LEU A 71 -8.17 -22.14 4.90
C LEU A 71 -7.53 -23.25 4.07
N SER A 72 -8.32 -23.94 3.24
CA SER A 72 -7.75 -24.86 2.25
C SER A 72 -7.12 -24.10 1.08
N ARG A 73 -6.27 -24.78 0.31
CA ARG A 73 -5.68 -24.24 -0.91
C ARG A 73 -6.75 -23.81 -1.92
N GLU A 74 -7.78 -24.64 -2.10
CA GLU A 74 -8.92 -24.38 -2.98
C GLU A 74 -9.74 -23.18 -2.47
N GLY A 75 -9.97 -23.12 -1.15
CA GLY A 75 -10.65 -21.99 -0.51
C GLY A 75 -9.91 -20.67 -0.73
N LEU A 76 -8.57 -20.67 -0.65
CA LEU A 76 -7.78 -19.48 -0.98
C LEU A 76 -7.91 -19.08 -2.45
N VAL A 77 -7.94 -20.03 -3.37
CA VAL A 77 -8.16 -19.76 -4.81
C VAL A 77 -9.52 -19.13 -5.03
N ASP A 78 -10.58 -19.63 -4.38
CA ASP A 78 -11.93 -19.07 -4.50
C ASP A 78 -12.01 -17.65 -3.95
N VAL A 79 -11.38 -17.38 -2.80
CA VAL A 79 -11.25 -16.03 -2.22
C VAL A 79 -10.53 -15.09 -3.20
N LEU A 80 -9.39 -15.50 -3.76
CA LEU A 80 -8.62 -14.68 -4.69
C LEU A 80 -9.34 -14.47 -6.03
N ARG A 81 -10.06 -15.48 -6.53
CA ARG A 81 -10.90 -15.37 -7.74
C ARG A 81 -12.00 -14.34 -7.52
N ALA A 82 -12.69 -14.39 -6.39
CA ALA A 82 -13.73 -13.41 -6.02
C ALA A 82 -13.16 -11.99 -5.82
N ALA A 83 -11.88 -11.89 -5.45
CA ALA A 83 -11.20 -10.62 -5.24
C ALA A 83 -10.65 -9.96 -6.52
N VAL A 84 -10.83 -10.56 -7.70
CA VAL A 84 -10.40 -9.95 -8.96
C VAL A 84 -11.20 -8.68 -9.24
N VAL A 85 -10.49 -7.56 -9.42
CA VAL A 85 -11.09 -6.24 -9.65
C VAL A 85 -11.02 -5.79 -11.11
N ASP A 86 -10.03 -6.24 -11.87
CA ASP A 86 -9.89 -5.87 -13.29
C ASP A 86 -9.13 -6.94 -14.08
N ARG A 87 -9.50 -7.13 -15.35
CA ARG A 87 -8.83 -8.03 -16.30
C ARG A 87 -8.73 -7.33 -17.66
N LYS A 88 -7.51 -7.09 -18.12
CA LYS A 88 -7.25 -6.39 -19.41
C LYS A 88 -6.06 -7.01 -20.13
N GLY A 89 -6.33 -7.65 -21.26
CA GLY A 89 -5.30 -8.36 -22.02
C GLY A 89 -4.57 -9.39 -21.13
N PRO A 90 -3.23 -9.34 -21.01
CA PRO A 90 -2.50 -10.26 -20.15
C PRO A 90 -2.53 -9.88 -18.66
N LEU A 91 -3.11 -8.74 -18.28
CA LEU A 91 -3.09 -8.22 -16.92
C LEU A 91 -4.32 -8.68 -16.12
N VAL A 92 -4.06 -9.06 -14.88
CA VAL A 92 -5.07 -9.35 -13.87
C VAL A 92 -4.74 -8.51 -12.63
N THR A 93 -5.72 -7.77 -12.14
CA THR A 93 -5.61 -7.03 -10.88
C THR A 93 -6.58 -7.63 -9.88
N LEU A 94 -6.10 -7.95 -8.68
CA LEU A 94 -6.94 -8.45 -7.59
C LEU A 94 -6.73 -7.62 -6.31
N ASN A 95 -7.72 -7.62 -5.43
CA ASN A 95 -7.64 -6.99 -4.11
C ASN A 95 -7.21 -8.04 -3.07
N LYS A 96 -5.91 -8.10 -2.77
CA LYS A 96 -5.36 -9.03 -1.79
C LYS A 96 -5.89 -8.66 -0.40
N PRO A 97 -6.47 -9.59 0.34
CA PRO A 97 -6.87 -9.33 1.71
C PRO A 97 -5.65 -9.27 2.66
N PRO A 98 -5.80 -8.61 3.83
CA PRO A 98 -4.73 -8.55 4.81
C PRO A 98 -4.53 -9.93 5.47
N GLY A 99 -3.30 -10.23 5.87
CA GLY A 99 -2.90 -11.52 6.43
C GLY A 99 -2.36 -12.52 5.41
N LEU A 100 -2.62 -12.36 4.11
CA LEU A 100 -2.08 -13.22 3.06
C LEU A 100 -0.63 -12.83 2.69
N PRO A 101 0.37 -13.67 2.97
CA PRO A 101 1.75 -13.44 2.53
C PRO A 101 1.88 -13.59 1.00
N VAL A 102 2.78 -12.80 0.40
CA VAL A 102 3.08 -12.90 -1.03
C VAL A 102 3.92 -14.14 -1.33
N THR A 103 4.94 -14.36 -0.51
CA THR A 103 5.88 -15.49 -0.54
C THR A 103 6.02 -16.08 0.85
N GLY A 104 6.49 -17.30 0.96
CA GLY A 104 6.65 -18.01 2.23
C GLY A 104 7.47 -19.29 2.07
N LYS A 105 7.57 -20.07 3.13
CA LYS A 105 8.28 -21.36 3.11
C LYS A 105 7.52 -22.38 2.27
N PRO A 106 8.20 -23.41 1.72
CA PRO A 106 7.52 -24.52 1.06
C PRO A 106 6.43 -25.13 1.97
N GLY A 107 5.23 -25.30 1.43
CA GLY A 107 4.07 -25.80 2.17
C GLY A 107 3.18 -24.72 2.81
N GLU A 108 3.65 -23.48 2.94
CA GLU A 108 2.82 -22.38 3.43
C GLU A 108 1.85 -21.86 2.36
N LEU A 109 0.63 -21.53 2.77
CA LEU A 109 -0.33 -20.85 1.91
C LEU A 109 0.06 -19.38 1.71
N THR A 110 0.43 -19.06 0.48
CA THR A 110 0.86 -17.74 0.03
C THR A 110 0.20 -17.41 -1.29
N LEU A 111 0.18 -16.13 -1.67
CA LEU A 111 -0.25 -15.73 -3.01
C LEU A 111 0.51 -16.52 -4.09
N PHE A 112 1.84 -16.63 -3.98
CA PHE A 112 2.68 -17.33 -4.95
C PHE A 112 2.33 -18.82 -5.05
N SER A 113 2.09 -19.46 -3.91
CA SER A 113 1.83 -20.90 -3.85
C SER A 113 0.58 -21.34 -4.60
N VAL A 114 -0.39 -20.44 -4.83
CA VAL A 114 -1.68 -20.74 -5.47
C VAL A 114 -1.84 -20.10 -6.86
N LEU A 115 -0.79 -19.49 -7.42
CA LEU A 115 -0.85 -18.86 -8.75
C LEU A 115 -1.19 -19.86 -9.87
N PRO A 116 -0.66 -21.10 -9.88
CA PRO A 116 -1.02 -22.08 -10.90
C PRO A 116 -2.52 -22.38 -10.90
N GLU A 117 -3.08 -22.68 -9.74
CA GLU A 117 -4.49 -23.00 -9.55
C GLU A 117 -5.36 -21.79 -9.84
N LEU A 118 -4.98 -20.60 -9.36
CA LEU A 118 -5.66 -19.34 -9.67
C LEU A 118 -5.69 -19.06 -11.18
N SER A 119 -4.59 -19.33 -11.89
CA SER A 119 -4.51 -19.15 -13.35
C SER A 119 -5.55 -20.02 -14.08
N GLN A 120 -5.59 -21.31 -13.73
CA GLN A 120 -6.57 -22.26 -14.24
C GLN A 120 -8.00 -21.82 -13.90
N SER A 121 -8.21 -21.39 -12.66
CA SER A 121 -9.47 -20.89 -12.12
C SER A 121 -10.05 -19.71 -12.92
N LEU A 122 -9.18 -18.93 -13.56
CA LEU A 122 -9.51 -17.73 -14.34
C LEU A 122 -9.63 -18.00 -15.84
N GLY A 123 -9.48 -19.26 -16.27
CA GLY A 123 -9.49 -19.65 -17.69
C GLY A 123 -8.28 -19.12 -18.45
N LEU A 124 -7.20 -18.77 -17.75
CA LEU A 124 -5.91 -18.51 -18.37
C LEU A 124 -5.31 -19.91 -18.62
N ARG A 125 -4.94 -20.21 -19.87
CA ARG A 125 -4.42 -21.53 -20.31
C ARG A 125 -3.12 -21.91 -19.56
N ASP A 126 -2.23 -22.73 -20.11
CA ASP A 126 -0.93 -23.14 -19.52
C ASP A 126 0.07 -21.99 -19.20
N ARG A 127 -0.40 -20.74 -19.15
CA ARG A 127 0.35 -19.55 -18.75
C ARG A 127 0.15 -19.30 -17.27
N GLU A 128 1.18 -19.58 -16.49
CA GLU A 128 1.22 -19.22 -15.09
C GLU A 128 1.17 -17.70 -14.90
N LEU A 129 0.36 -17.25 -13.94
CA LEU A 129 0.33 -15.84 -13.54
C LEU A 129 1.62 -15.47 -12.83
N GLN A 130 2.21 -14.35 -13.20
CA GLN A 130 3.41 -13.80 -12.55
C GLN A 130 3.05 -12.55 -11.74
N VAL A 131 3.56 -12.49 -10.51
CA VAL A 131 3.41 -11.30 -9.65
C VAL A 131 4.29 -10.17 -10.18
N VAL A 132 3.65 -9.04 -10.53
CA VAL A 132 4.34 -7.83 -10.95
C VAL A 132 4.59 -6.91 -9.76
N GLN A 133 3.56 -6.71 -8.95
CA GLN A 133 3.60 -5.86 -7.76
C GLN A 133 2.55 -6.36 -6.77
N ALA A 134 2.93 -6.49 -5.51
CA ALA A 134 2.05 -6.87 -4.40
C ALA A 134 2.50 -6.17 -3.12
N SER A 135 1.55 -5.88 -2.23
CA SER A 135 1.84 -5.40 -0.87
C SER A 135 2.16 -6.55 0.08
N GLY A 136 2.82 -6.24 1.21
CA GLY A 136 3.21 -7.24 2.20
C GLY A 136 2.03 -7.95 2.88
N LYS A 137 2.35 -8.94 3.73
CA LYS A 137 1.38 -9.81 4.41
C LYS A 137 0.27 -9.02 5.10
N GLU A 138 0.65 -8.08 5.96
CA GLU A 138 -0.27 -7.33 6.82
C GLU A 138 -1.07 -6.26 6.07
N THR A 139 -0.71 -5.96 4.82
CA THR A 139 -1.35 -4.91 4.02
C THR A 139 -2.37 -5.52 3.06
N SER A 140 -3.59 -4.97 3.03
CA SER A 140 -4.58 -5.27 1.99
C SER A 140 -4.37 -4.37 0.76
N GLY A 141 -4.97 -4.74 -0.36
CA GLY A 141 -5.05 -3.87 -1.54
C GLY A 141 -4.58 -4.52 -2.82
N LEU A 142 -4.29 -3.68 -3.81
CA LEU A 142 -4.10 -4.14 -5.17
C LEU A 142 -2.83 -4.97 -5.35
N VAL A 143 -3.00 -6.11 -6.02
CA VAL A 143 -1.94 -6.92 -6.58
C VAL A 143 -2.07 -6.89 -8.09
N LEU A 144 -0.97 -6.59 -8.76
CA LEU A 144 -0.87 -6.65 -10.22
C LEU A 144 -0.19 -7.94 -10.64
N LEU A 145 -0.89 -8.73 -11.45
CA LEU A 145 -0.42 -9.98 -12.03
C LEU A 145 -0.40 -9.89 -13.56
N SER A 146 0.41 -10.73 -14.20
CA SER A 146 0.44 -10.87 -15.66
C SER A 146 0.59 -12.32 -16.08
N SER A 147 -0.21 -12.77 -17.04
CA SER A 147 -0.06 -14.08 -17.71
C SER A 147 0.95 -14.06 -18.87
N CYS A 148 1.61 -12.93 -19.10
CA CYS A 148 2.64 -12.74 -20.11
C CYS A 148 3.98 -12.43 -19.42
N PRO A 149 5.00 -13.31 -19.55
CA PRO A 149 6.31 -13.09 -18.93
C PRO A 149 7.00 -11.80 -19.41
N GLN A 150 6.89 -11.47 -20.70
CA GLN A 150 7.49 -10.25 -21.25
C GLN A 150 6.85 -8.99 -20.65
N THR A 151 5.51 -8.99 -20.51
CA THR A 151 4.77 -7.88 -19.89
C THR A 151 5.10 -7.77 -18.41
N ALA A 152 5.16 -8.89 -17.69
CA ALA A 152 5.55 -8.92 -16.28
C ALA A 152 6.93 -8.31 -16.06
N SER A 153 7.93 -8.79 -16.81
CA SER A 153 9.31 -8.28 -16.75
C SER A 153 9.40 -6.78 -17.06
N ARG A 154 8.68 -6.31 -18.10
CA ARG A 154 8.66 -4.89 -18.46
C ARG A 154 8.06 -4.03 -17.34
N LEU A 155 6.97 -4.47 -16.72
CA LEU A 155 6.33 -3.73 -15.64
C LEU A 155 7.16 -3.76 -14.35
N GLN A 156 7.76 -4.90 -13.99
CA GLN A 156 8.69 -4.98 -12.86
C GLN A 156 9.86 -3.99 -13.03
N LYS A 157 10.43 -3.92 -14.24
CA LYS A 157 11.42 -2.88 -14.59
C LYS A 157 10.83 -1.49 -14.42
N PHE A 158 9.62 -1.21 -14.90
CA PHE A 158 8.98 0.10 -14.71
C PHE A 158 8.89 0.49 -13.23
N PHE A 159 8.46 -0.41 -12.34
CA PHE A 159 8.40 -0.13 -10.90
C PHE A 159 9.79 0.13 -10.30
N ILE A 160 10.80 -0.65 -10.68
CA ILE A 160 12.19 -0.44 -10.24
C ILE A 160 12.70 0.95 -10.68
N HIS A 161 12.52 1.31 -11.95
CA HIS A 161 12.96 2.61 -12.48
C HIS A 161 12.21 3.77 -11.83
N SER A 162 10.90 3.61 -11.59
CA SER A 162 10.09 4.63 -10.94
C SER A 162 10.54 4.87 -9.49
N ARG A 163 10.84 3.80 -8.73
CA ARG A 163 11.42 3.93 -7.38
C ARG A 163 12.77 4.64 -7.39
N ARG A 164 13.67 4.29 -8.31
CA ARG A 164 14.97 4.97 -8.46
C ARG A 164 14.82 6.45 -8.80
N ALA A 165 13.82 6.80 -9.59
CA ALA A 165 13.48 8.17 -9.94
C ALA A 165 12.60 8.88 -8.89
N GLN A 166 12.34 8.27 -7.73
CA GLN A 166 11.44 8.78 -6.68
C GLN A 166 10.07 9.22 -7.23
N ARG A 167 9.53 8.43 -8.17
CA ARG A 167 8.19 8.62 -8.73
C ARG A 167 7.21 7.70 -8.01
N PRO A 168 6.15 8.25 -7.39
CA PRO A 168 5.17 7.44 -6.69
C PRO A 168 4.43 6.55 -7.69
N THR A 169 4.36 5.25 -7.39
CA THR A 169 3.67 4.24 -8.23
C THR A 169 2.53 3.55 -7.50
N ALA A 170 2.39 3.81 -6.21
CA ALA A 170 1.33 3.30 -5.37
C ALA A 170 0.85 4.40 -4.43
N THR A 171 -0.43 4.33 -4.10
CA THR A 171 -1.08 5.21 -3.13
C THR A 171 -1.74 4.30 -2.10
N TYR A 172 -1.38 4.48 -0.84
CA TYR A 172 -1.92 3.75 0.29
C TYR A 172 -2.83 4.64 1.09
N CYS A 173 -3.81 4.04 1.78
CA CYS A 173 -4.60 4.72 2.78
C CYS A 173 -4.38 4.02 4.12
N ALA A 174 -4.25 4.79 5.18
CA ALA A 174 -4.11 4.29 6.55
C ALA A 174 -4.96 5.14 7.49
N VAL A 175 -5.48 4.49 8.53
CA VAL A 175 -6.06 5.19 9.68
C VAL A 175 -4.98 5.29 10.75
N THR A 176 -4.69 6.50 11.23
CA THR A 176 -3.75 6.73 12.33
C THR A 176 -4.50 6.96 13.63
N ASP A 177 -3.97 6.42 14.72
CA ASP A 177 -4.31 6.87 16.07
C ASP A 177 -3.61 8.21 16.32
N GLY A 178 -4.38 9.26 16.58
CA GLY A 178 -3.91 10.63 16.51
C GLY A 178 -4.00 11.25 15.12
N VAL A 179 -3.97 12.59 15.07
CA VAL A 179 -3.96 13.38 13.83
C VAL A 179 -2.54 13.92 13.62
N PRO A 180 -1.92 13.70 12.44
CA PRO A 180 -0.63 14.32 12.12
C PRO A 180 -0.69 15.85 12.29
N ALA A 181 0.35 16.43 12.91
CA ALA A 181 0.41 17.86 13.20
C ALA A 181 0.28 18.72 11.93
N SER A 182 0.95 18.30 10.85
CA SER A 182 0.82 18.91 9.52
C SER A 182 -0.24 18.19 8.69
N PRO A 183 -1.08 18.91 7.91
CA PRO A 183 -2.07 18.28 7.04
C PRO A 183 -1.44 17.53 5.86
N GLU A 184 -0.21 17.86 5.49
CA GLU A 184 0.55 17.21 4.43
C GLU A 184 2.05 17.34 4.70
N GLY A 185 2.86 16.53 4.03
CA GLY A 185 4.30 16.62 4.12
C GLY A 185 5.01 15.37 3.62
N HIS A 186 6.27 15.24 4.04
CA HIS A 186 7.08 14.05 3.77
C HIS A 186 7.59 13.44 5.08
N ILE A 187 7.62 12.12 5.12
CA ILE A 187 8.19 11.31 6.19
C ILE A 187 9.52 10.79 5.67
N GLN A 188 10.62 11.31 6.21
CA GLN A 188 11.97 10.85 5.89
C GLN A 188 12.60 10.21 7.12
N VAL A 189 12.75 8.89 7.10
CA VAL A 189 13.26 8.12 8.25
C VAL A 189 14.25 7.07 7.74
N ALA A 190 15.34 6.87 8.48
CA ALA A 190 16.24 5.76 8.24
C ALA A 190 15.70 4.52 8.97
N LEU A 191 15.51 3.41 8.24
CA LEU A 191 14.93 2.19 8.77
C LEU A 191 15.94 1.03 8.67
N LYS A 192 15.94 0.16 9.68
CA LYS A 192 16.67 -1.12 9.70
C LYS A 192 15.66 -2.26 9.84
N LEU A 193 15.91 -3.37 9.15
CA LEU A 193 15.22 -4.62 9.41
C LEU A 193 16.04 -5.39 10.45
N GLU A 194 15.43 -5.72 11.58
CA GLU A 194 16.04 -6.56 12.62
C GLU A 194 15.23 -7.84 12.79
N HIS A 195 15.94 -8.96 12.89
CA HIS A 195 15.35 -10.26 13.17
C HIS A 195 15.45 -10.53 14.66
N THR A 196 14.32 -10.66 15.35
CA THR A 196 14.27 -10.90 16.80
C THR A 196 13.17 -11.91 17.10
N ASP A 197 13.50 -12.96 17.84
CA ASP A 197 12.57 -14.02 18.25
C ASP A 197 11.76 -14.64 17.09
N GLY A 198 12.40 -14.78 15.92
CA GLY A 198 11.76 -15.33 14.73
C GLY A 198 10.87 -14.35 13.96
N VAL A 199 10.83 -13.07 14.38
CA VAL A 199 10.02 -12.01 13.78
C VAL A 199 10.91 -10.95 13.15
N ASP A 200 10.55 -10.52 11.94
CA ASP A 200 11.19 -9.40 11.27
C ASP A 200 10.53 -8.08 11.69
N LEU A 201 11.31 -7.19 12.32
CA LEU A 201 10.88 -5.88 12.79
C LEU A 201 11.55 -4.75 12.01
N VAL A 202 10.77 -3.75 11.63
CA VAL A 202 11.29 -2.53 10.98
C VAL A 202 11.43 -1.44 12.03
N ILE A 203 12.68 -1.04 12.31
CA ILE A 203 13.01 -0.13 13.40
C ILE A 203 13.59 1.18 12.85
N PRO A 204 13.12 2.35 13.34
CA PRO A 204 13.72 3.64 12.99
C PRO A 204 15.07 3.85 13.67
N VAL A 205 16.07 4.22 12.88
CA VAL A 205 17.43 4.54 13.35
C VAL A 205 17.60 6.05 13.40
N LYS A 206 17.80 6.59 14.61
CA LYS A 206 18.09 8.01 14.82
C LYS A 206 19.55 8.30 14.48
N SER A 207 19.79 9.37 13.74
CA SER A 207 21.15 9.84 13.38
C SER A 207 22.10 8.74 12.87
N PRO A 208 21.73 8.01 11.80
CA PRO A 208 22.52 6.89 11.30
C PRO A 208 23.91 7.33 10.81
N SER A 209 24.93 6.58 11.23
CA SER A 209 26.31 6.71 10.79
C SER A 209 26.54 6.04 9.43
N ARG A 210 27.73 6.25 8.84
CA ARG A 210 28.13 5.54 7.60
C ARG A 210 28.17 4.01 7.79
N LYS A 211 28.54 3.54 8.98
CA LYS A 211 28.59 2.12 9.32
C LYS A 211 27.21 1.49 9.30
N ASP A 212 26.21 2.19 9.84
CA ASP A 212 24.82 1.70 9.87
C ASP A 212 24.26 1.46 8.46
N PHE A 213 24.58 2.34 7.52
CA PHE A 213 24.18 2.15 6.11
C PHE A 213 24.86 0.94 5.45
N GLN A 214 26.08 0.59 5.87
CA GLN A 214 26.76 -0.63 5.42
C GLN A 214 26.14 -1.89 6.07
N GLU A 215 25.60 -1.76 7.28
CA GLU A 215 24.90 -2.80 8.03
C GLU A 215 23.40 -2.90 7.71
N GLY A 216 22.96 -2.34 6.58
CA GLY A 216 21.63 -2.56 6.03
C GLY A 216 20.58 -1.51 6.39
N VAL A 217 20.95 -0.40 7.06
CA VAL A 217 20.05 0.74 7.22
C VAL A 217 19.76 1.37 5.86
N LYS A 218 18.49 1.69 5.61
CA LYS A 218 18.04 2.34 4.37
C LYS A 218 17.31 3.64 4.68
N ARG A 219 17.63 4.70 3.92
CA ARG A 219 16.84 5.94 3.96
C ARG A 219 15.52 5.71 3.25
N THR A 220 14.42 6.04 3.91
CA THR A 220 13.09 5.98 3.34
C THR A 220 12.48 7.37 3.22
N LEU A 221 11.65 7.54 2.20
CA LEU A 221 10.91 8.76 1.91
C LEU A 221 9.50 8.38 1.46
N SER A 222 8.51 8.95 2.15
CA SER A 222 7.10 8.84 1.77
C SER A 222 6.44 10.19 1.83
N HIS A 223 5.60 10.53 0.85
CA HIS A 223 4.71 11.67 0.95
C HIS A 223 3.43 11.27 1.67
N PHE A 224 2.84 12.19 2.43
CA PHE A 224 1.56 11.97 3.07
C PHE A 224 0.66 13.20 2.97
N HIS A 225 -0.65 12.96 3.00
CA HIS A 225 -1.64 13.99 3.24
C HIS A 225 -2.82 13.43 4.02
N VAL A 226 -3.39 14.25 4.88
CA VAL A 226 -4.57 13.94 5.68
C VAL A 226 -5.82 14.17 4.82
N VAL A 227 -6.58 13.10 4.60
CA VAL A 227 -7.82 13.10 3.81
C VAL A 227 -9.02 13.47 4.67
N ALA A 228 -9.09 12.92 5.89
CA ALA A 228 -10.17 13.15 6.82
C ALA A 228 -9.70 13.03 8.27
N ARG A 229 -10.44 13.64 9.20
CA ARG A 229 -10.16 13.63 10.64
C ARG A 229 -11.45 13.34 11.40
N GLY A 230 -11.37 12.57 12.47
CA GLY A 230 -12.54 12.27 13.30
C GLY A 230 -12.20 11.35 14.47
N ALA A 231 -12.90 11.53 15.59
CA ALA A 231 -12.75 10.69 16.79
C ALA A 231 -11.30 10.53 17.31
N GLY A 232 -10.46 11.56 17.15
CA GLY A 232 -9.04 11.50 17.53
C GLY A 232 -8.13 10.80 16.51
N CYS A 233 -8.68 10.27 15.42
CA CYS A 233 -7.96 9.60 14.35
C CYS A 233 -7.89 10.44 13.07
N ALA A 234 -7.02 10.05 12.15
CA ALA A 234 -6.99 10.60 10.79
C ALA A 234 -6.96 9.50 9.74
N LEU A 235 -7.65 9.73 8.62
CA LEU A 235 -7.44 8.99 7.38
C LEU A 235 -6.33 9.69 6.60
N VAL A 236 -5.24 8.97 6.34
CA VAL A 236 -4.03 9.51 5.70
C VAL A 236 -3.78 8.76 4.40
N GLN A 237 -3.56 9.51 3.33
CA GLN A 237 -3.04 8.97 2.08
C GLN A 237 -1.51 9.01 2.11
N LEU A 238 -0.86 7.93 1.69
CA LEU A 238 0.58 7.73 1.73
C LEU A 238 1.10 7.34 0.34
N GLN A 239 2.21 7.93 -0.08
CA GLN A 239 2.88 7.61 -1.34
C GLN A 239 4.37 7.34 -1.09
N PRO A 240 4.77 6.06 -0.93
CA PRO A 240 6.16 5.71 -0.73
C PRO A 240 6.95 5.97 -2.02
N LEU A 241 8.04 6.72 -1.89
CA LEU A 241 8.97 7.00 -2.99
C LEU A 241 10.17 6.06 -2.98
N THR A 242 10.47 5.49 -1.82
CA THR A 242 11.50 4.47 -1.61
C THR A 242 10.84 3.15 -1.23
N GLY A 243 11.41 2.02 -1.66
CA GLY A 243 11.02 0.72 -1.13
C GLY A 243 11.93 0.31 0.03
N SER A 244 11.36 -0.25 1.10
CA SER A 244 12.08 -1.16 1.98
C SER A 244 12.27 -2.45 1.19
N GLY A 245 13.34 -2.49 0.38
CA GLY A 245 13.73 -3.72 -0.32
C GLY A 245 14.19 -4.80 0.65
#